data_AF-A0A537QLX5-F1
#
_entry.id   AF-A0A537QLX5-F1
#
_cell.length_a   1.000
_cell.length_b   1.000
_cell.length_c   1.000
_cell.angle_alpha   90.00
_cell.angle_beta   90.00
_cell.angle_gamma   90.00
#
_symmetry.space_group_name_H-M   'P 1'
#
loop_
_entity.id
_entity.type
_entity.pdbx_description
1 polymer ?
#
loop_
_entity_poly.entity_id
_entity_poly.type
_entity_poly.pdbx_seq_one_letter_code
_entity_poly.pdbx_strand_id
1 'polypeptide(L)'
;MSLEYLEDRLAINDLFVRYTTALDRGDVETIVDCFTPDGSLDSPAVGQHAGHAAIRAFAERFARFHERGAQLRHVISNLAVEIDDNQARATCYLLNVLTRNGQSELLAPGRYECELVKTGGKWRFQRRVVILDHDITLDGI
;
A
#
# COMPACT_ATOMS: atom_id res chain seq x y z
N MET A 1 25.19 11.98 6.54
CA MET A 1 24.23 10.92 6.11
C MET A 1 24.96 9.59 6.23
N SER A 2 24.44 8.65 7.01
CA SER A 2 25.08 7.34 7.24
C SER A 2 24.70 6.32 6.15
N LEU A 3 25.46 5.23 6.05
CA LEU A 3 25.11 4.10 5.19
C LEU A 3 23.75 3.50 5.59
N GLU A 4 23.54 3.30 6.88
CA GLU A 4 22.28 2.78 7.45
C GLU A 4 21.08 3.63 7.02
N TYR A 5 21.20 4.96 7.03
CA TYR A 5 20.12 5.84 6.56
C TYR A 5 19.78 5.61 5.08
N LEU A 6 20.78 5.38 4.23
CA LEU A 6 20.56 5.10 2.80
C LEU A 6 19.92 3.71 2.61
N GLU A 7 20.37 2.70 3.35
CA GLU A 7 19.79 1.36 3.36
C GLU A 7 18.33 1.38 3.81
N ASP A 8 18.01 2.15 4.86
CA ASP A 8 16.65 2.29 5.35
C ASP A 8 15.75 3.02 4.35
N ARG A 9 16.25 4.06 3.69
CA ARG A 9 15.50 4.72 2.60
C ARG A 9 15.18 3.77 1.46
N LEU A 10 16.13 2.93 1.06
CA LEU A 10 15.91 1.91 0.02
C LEU A 10 14.94 0.83 0.48
N ALA A 11 15.08 0.33 1.71
CA ALA A 11 14.19 -0.66 2.27
C ALA A 11 12.74 -0.15 2.41
N ILE A 12 12.55 1.13 2.75
CA ILE A 12 11.22 1.76 2.76
C ILE A 12 10.67 1.88 1.34
N ASN A 13 11.47 2.29 0.35
CA ASN A 13 11.02 2.29 -1.05
C ASN A 13 10.58 0.89 -1.49
N ASP A 14 11.38 -0.13 -1.19
CA ASP A 14 11.09 -1.51 -1.54
C ASP A 14 9.83 -2.03 -0.83
N LEU A 15 9.55 -1.59 0.40
CA LEU A 15 8.30 -1.91 1.09
C LEU A 15 7.08 -1.37 0.32
N PHE A 16 7.10 -0.12 -0.15
CA PHE A 16 6.01 0.46 -0.92
C PHE A 16 5.82 -0.25 -2.28
N VAL A 17 6.91 -0.56 -2.97
CA VAL A 17 6.88 -1.31 -4.24
C VAL A 17 6.36 -2.74 -4.02
N ARG A 18 6.86 -3.43 -2.99
CA ARG A 18 6.45 -4.79 -2.64
C ARG A 18 4.97 -4.86 -2.31
N TYR A 19 4.46 -3.93 -1.48
CA TYR A 19 3.03 -3.87 -1.16
C TYR A 19 2.18 -3.65 -2.42
N THR A 20 2.50 -2.64 -3.23
CA THR A 20 1.66 -2.25 -4.37
C THR A 20 1.65 -3.33 -5.46
N THR A 21 2.80 -3.93 -5.74
CA THR A 21 2.90 -5.03 -6.70
C THR A 21 2.27 -6.33 -6.20
N ALA A 22 2.30 -6.61 -4.89
CA ALA A 22 1.58 -7.73 -4.30
C ALA A 22 0.06 -7.54 -4.40
N LEU A 23 -0.44 -6.35 -4.12
CA LEU A 23 -1.85 -6.00 -4.27
C LEU A 23 -2.33 -6.17 -5.72
N ASP A 24 -1.54 -5.70 -6.69
CA ASP A 24 -1.84 -5.85 -8.12
C ASP A 24 -1.86 -7.31 -8.61
N ARG A 25 -1.20 -8.22 -7.90
CA ARG A 25 -1.11 -9.66 -8.22
C ARG A 25 -2.06 -10.53 -7.39
N GLY A 26 -2.74 -9.96 -6.40
CA GLY A 26 -3.53 -10.73 -5.44
C GLY A 26 -2.70 -11.58 -4.47
N ASP A 27 -1.44 -11.22 -4.20
CA ASP A 27 -0.57 -11.95 -3.26
C ASP A 27 -0.87 -11.56 -1.81
N VAL A 28 -1.77 -12.33 -1.19
CA VAL A 28 -2.28 -12.08 0.17
C VAL A 28 -1.18 -12.12 1.22
N GLU A 29 -0.28 -13.10 1.17
CA GLU A 29 0.74 -13.26 2.22
C GLU A 29 1.75 -12.12 2.18
N THR A 30 2.18 -11.71 0.99
CA THR A 30 3.11 -10.58 0.85
C THR A 30 2.47 -9.28 1.33
N ILE A 31 1.18 -9.06 1.06
CA ILE A 31 0.46 -7.89 1.57
C ILE A 31 0.46 -7.89 3.10
N VAL A 32 0.15 -9.02 3.74
CA VAL A 32 0.10 -9.13 5.20
C VAL A 32 1.48 -8.90 5.84
N ASP A 33 2.57 -9.45 5.28
CA ASP A 33 3.94 -9.24 5.80
C ASP A 33 4.42 -7.78 5.71
N CYS A 34 3.82 -6.97 4.83
CA CYS A 34 4.14 -5.55 4.73
C CYS A 34 3.67 -4.73 5.96
N PHE A 35 2.81 -5.28 6.82
CA PHE A 35 2.31 -4.59 8.01
C PHE A 35 2.85 -5.20 9.30
N THR A 36 3.02 -4.38 10.32
CA THR A 36 3.19 -4.89 11.70
C THR A 36 1.96 -5.73 12.10
N PRO A 37 2.07 -6.65 13.08
CA PRO A 37 0.96 -7.51 13.48
C PRO A 37 -0.33 -6.73 13.85
N ASP A 38 -0.15 -5.54 14.43
CA ASP A 38 -1.19 -4.59 14.84
C ASP A 38 -1.34 -3.40 13.87
N GLY A 39 -0.71 -3.48 12.70
CA GLY A 39 -0.71 -2.42 11.69
C GLY A 39 -2.09 -2.21 11.09
N SER A 40 -2.29 -1.07 10.44
CA SER A 40 -3.59 -0.71 9.87
C SER A 40 -3.48 -0.13 8.46
N LEU A 41 -4.52 -0.34 7.65
CA LEU A 41 -4.79 0.47 6.47
C LEU A 41 -6.14 1.17 6.55
N ASP A 42 -6.19 2.37 6.00
CA ASP A 42 -7.40 3.18 5.87
C ASP A 42 -7.48 3.75 4.45
N SER A 43 -8.64 3.66 3.83
CA SER A 43 -8.91 4.27 2.53
C SER A 43 -10.39 4.58 2.39
N PRO A 44 -10.75 5.77 1.89
CA PRO A 44 -12.14 6.11 1.57
C PRO A 44 -12.84 5.10 0.66
N ALA A 45 -12.08 4.40 -0.20
CA ALA A 45 -12.61 3.48 -1.19
C ALA A 45 -12.89 2.07 -0.65
N VAL A 46 -12.20 1.64 0.41
CA VAL A 46 -12.27 0.25 0.90
C VAL A 46 -12.47 0.10 2.41
N GLY A 47 -12.55 1.22 3.13
CA GLY A 47 -12.74 1.27 4.58
C GLY A 47 -11.45 1.06 5.38
N GLN A 48 -11.64 0.82 6.67
CA GLN A 48 -10.58 0.65 7.66
C GLN A 48 -10.35 -0.82 8.00
N HIS A 49 -9.08 -1.21 8.10
CA HIS A 49 -8.66 -2.58 8.37
C HIS A 49 -7.49 -2.55 9.36
N ALA A 50 -7.70 -3.07 10.57
CA ALA A 50 -6.70 -3.08 11.64
C ALA A 50 -6.30 -4.51 12.02
N GLY A 51 -4.99 -4.74 12.10
CA GLY A 51 -4.38 -6.03 12.37
C GLY A 51 -4.37 -6.98 11.16
N HIS A 52 -3.48 -7.96 11.22
CA HIS A 52 -3.27 -8.93 10.13
C HIS A 52 -4.53 -9.65 9.67
N ALA A 53 -5.47 -9.96 10.58
CA ALA A 53 -6.72 -10.63 10.21
C ALA A 53 -7.60 -9.77 9.28
N ALA A 54 -7.76 -8.48 9.59
CA ALA A 54 -8.54 -7.56 8.75
C ALA A 54 -7.79 -7.25 7.44
N ILE A 55 -6.48 -7.05 7.50
CA ILE A 55 -5.64 -6.82 6.31
C ILE A 55 -5.68 -8.01 5.35
N ARG A 56 -5.68 -9.24 5.88
CA ARG A 56 -5.84 -10.46 5.08
C ARG A 56 -7.20 -10.49 4.38
N ALA A 57 -8.29 -10.22 5.10
CA ALA A 57 -9.62 -10.16 4.49
C ALA A 57 -9.71 -9.08 3.39
N PHE A 58 -9.07 -7.92 3.60
CA PHE A 58 -8.89 -6.90 2.57
C PHE A 58 -8.13 -7.45 1.36
N ALA A 59 -6.97 -8.08 1.57
CA ALA A 59 -6.13 -8.60 0.50
C ALA A 59 -6.85 -9.69 -0.32
N GLU A 60 -7.59 -10.57 0.33
CA GLU A 60 -8.39 -11.62 -0.33
C GLU A 60 -9.51 -11.04 -1.22
N ARG A 61 -10.08 -9.88 -0.88
CA ARG A 61 -11.03 -9.19 -1.78
C ARG A 61 -10.35 -8.78 -3.08
N PHE A 62 -9.14 -8.23 -2.99
CA PHE A 62 -8.36 -7.82 -4.16
C PHE A 62 -7.84 -9.03 -4.96
N ALA A 63 -7.48 -10.13 -4.31
CA ALA A 63 -7.15 -11.37 -4.98
C ALA A 63 -8.33 -11.90 -5.81
N ARG A 64 -9.54 -11.94 -5.22
CA ARG A 64 -10.77 -12.30 -5.95
C ARG A 64 -11.10 -11.32 -7.07
N PHE A 65 -10.85 -10.03 -6.87
CA PHE A 65 -11.03 -9.02 -7.92
C PHE A 65 -10.10 -9.29 -9.12
N HIS A 66 -8.84 -9.64 -8.84
CA HIS A 66 -7.88 -10.05 -9.84
C HIS A 66 -8.30 -11.32 -10.59
N GLU A 67 -8.69 -12.36 -9.86
CA GLU A 67 -9.17 -13.64 -10.43
C GLU A 67 -10.38 -13.46 -11.36
N ARG A 68 -11.22 -12.45 -11.12
CA ARG A 68 -12.36 -12.09 -11.98
C ARG A 68 -11.97 -11.30 -13.24
N GLY A 69 -10.68 -11.17 -13.54
CA GLY A 69 -10.15 -10.52 -14.73
C GLY A 69 -9.99 -9.00 -14.62
N ALA A 70 -10.07 -8.44 -13.41
CA ALA A 70 -9.71 -7.05 -13.18
C ALA A 70 -8.21 -6.91 -12.93
N GLN A 71 -7.57 -5.93 -13.53
CA GLN A 71 -6.16 -5.63 -13.28
C GLN A 71 -6.02 -4.21 -12.77
N LEU A 72 -5.53 -4.08 -11.54
CA LEU A 72 -5.04 -2.81 -11.02
C LEU A 72 -3.58 -2.61 -11.44
N ARG A 73 -3.21 -1.36 -11.64
CA ARG A 73 -1.81 -0.94 -11.75
C ARG A 73 -1.59 0.21 -10.81
N HIS A 74 -0.88 -0.04 -9.73
CA HIS A 74 -0.42 0.99 -8.82
C HIS A 74 0.85 1.64 -9.40
N VAL A 75 0.77 2.96 -9.59
CA VAL A 75 1.93 3.80 -9.91
C VAL A 75 2.08 4.77 -8.77
N ILE A 76 3.18 4.63 -8.04
CA ILE A 76 3.57 5.55 -6.98
C ILE A 76 4.75 6.39 -7.43
N SER A 77 4.78 7.65 -7.00
CA SER A 77 5.88 8.56 -7.29
C SER A 77 6.12 9.51 -6.14
N ASN A 78 7.23 10.25 -6.20
CA ASN A 78 7.53 11.32 -5.25
C ASN A 78 7.55 10.82 -3.79
N LEU A 79 8.12 9.63 -3.56
CA LEU A 79 8.25 9.06 -2.21
C LEU A 79 9.16 9.93 -1.35
N ALA A 80 8.55 10.68 -0.45
CA ALA A 80 9.21 11.46 0.59
C ALA A 80 9.26 10.62 1.88
N VAL A 81 10.42 10.58 2.52
CA VAL A 81 10.66 9.76 3.71
C VAL A 81 11.46 10.56 4.73
N GLU A 82 10.94 10.62 5.95
CA GLU A 82 11.58 11.14 7.16
C GLU A 82 11.81 9.98 8.10
N ILE A 83 13.06 9.71 8.47
CA ILE A 83 13.45 8.56 9.31
C ILE A 83 14.00 9.11 10.63
N ASP A 84 13.50 8.57 11.73
CA ASP A 84 13.96 8.80 13.09
C ASP A 84 14.18 7.44 13.76
N ASP A 85 15.44 6.99 13.75
CA ASP A 85 15.86 5.67 14.23
C ASP A 85 15.01 4.53 13.63
N ASN A 86 14.25 3.81 14.46
CA ASN A 86 13.41 2.70 14.05
C ASN A 86 11.98 3.10 13.65
N GLN A 87 11.72 4.40 13.47
CA GLN A 87 10.45 4.94 13.04
C GLN A 87 10.63 5.79 11.77
N ALA A 88 9.61 5.83 10.93
CA ALA A 88 9.60 6.73 9.78
C ALA A 88 8.20 7.24 9.46
N ARG A 89 8.14 8.42 8.87
CA ARG A 89 6.96 8.93 8.17
C ARG A 89 7.26 8.96 6.68
N ALA A 90 6.32 8.49 5.87
CA ALA A 90 6.49 8.55 4.42
C ALA A 90 5.19 8.97 3.73
N THR A 91 5.34 9.72 2.63
CA THR A 91 4.25 10.09 1.75
C THR A 91 4.65 9.84 0.31
N CYS A 92 3.70 9.49 -0.54
CA CYS A 92 3.93 9.38 -1.98
C CYS A 92 2.64 9.65 -2.74
N TYR A 93 2.75 10.08 -3.99
CA TYR A 93 1.59 10.14 -4.87
C TYR A 93 1.13 8.74 -5.24
N LEU A 94 -0.18 8.61 -5.48
CA LEU A 94 -0.86 7.40 -5.86
C LEU A 94 -1.65 7.67 -7.14
N LEU A 95 -1.34 6.90 -8.18
CA LEU A 95 -2.13 6.79 -9.38
C LEU A 95 -2.50 5.32 -9.58
N ASN A 96 -3.78 5.06 -9.82
CA ASN A 96 -4.29 3.72 -10.06
C ASN A 96 -4.96 3.65 -11.42
N VAL A 97 -4.48 2.74 -12.28
CA VAL A 97 -5.19 2.38 -13.50
C VAL A 97 -5.93 1.07 -13.25
N LEU A 98 -7.22 1.05 -13.51
CA LEU A 98 -8.04 -0.15 -13.47
C LEU A 98 -8.33 -0.59 -14.90
N THR A 99 -8.02 -1.84 -15.22
CA THR A 99 -8.37 -2.46 -16.50
C THR A 99 -9.35 -3.60 -16.28
N ARG A 100 -10.50 -3.55 -16.96
CA ARG A 100 -11.54 -4.60 -16.96
C ARG A 100 -12.15 -4.69 -18.35
N ASN A 101 -12.42 -5.91 -18.83
CA ASN A 101 -13.06 -6.14 -20.14
C ASN A 101 -12.38 -5.39 -21.32
N GLY A 102 -11.05 -5.27 -21.27
CA GLY A 102 -10.26 -4.57 -22.30
C GLY A 102 -10.31 -3.04 -22.24
N GLN A 103 -11.00 -2.45 -21.25
CA GLN A 103 -11.06 -1.01 -21.04
C GLN A 103 -10.22 -0.61 -19.82
N SER A 104 -9.45 0.47 -19.96
CA SER A 104 -8.62 1.03 -18.89
C SER A 104 -9.12 2.42 -18.49
N GLU A 105 -9.22 2.65 -17.19
CA GLU A 105 -9.59 3.93 -16.61
C GLU A 105 -8.62 4.34 -15.50
N LEU A 106 -8.39 5.64 -15.35
CA LEU A 106 -7.68 6.20 -14.22
C LEU A 106 -8.67 6.38 -13.07
N LEU A 107 -8.42 5.75 -11.93
CA LEU A 107 -9.17 5.98 -10.69
C LEU A 107 -8.76 7.32 -10.06
N ALA A 108 -9.50 7.79 -9.05
CA ALA A 108 -9.13 9.03 -8.35
C ALA A 108 -7.65 9.01 -7.93
N PRO A 109 -6.88 10.02 -8.36
CA PRO A 109 -5.56 10.26 -7.83
C PRO A 109 -5.61 10.55 -6.34
N GLY A 110 -4.45 10.42 -5.70
CA GLY A 110 -4.30 10.81 -4.33
C GLY A 110 -2.88 10.62 -3.84
N ARG A 111 -2.76 10.36 -2.54
CA ARG A 111 -1.49 10.07 -1.90
C ARG A 111 -1.62 9.04 -0.80
N TYR A 112 -0.52 8.36 -0.52
CA TYR A 112 -0.34 7.66 0.74
C TYR A 112 0.23 8.59 1.80
N GLU A 113 -0.26 8.42 3.03
CA GLU A 113 0.36 8.93 4.25
C GLU A 113 0.60 7.77 5.20
N CYS A 114 1.87 7.50 5.50
CA CYS A 114 2.31 6.29 6.18
C CYS A 114 3.15 6.58 7.41
N GLU A 115 2.93 5.78 8.45
CA GLU A 115 3.81 5.62 9.60
C GLU A 115 4.41 4.21 9.54
N LEU A 116 5.72 4.12 9.70
CA LEU A 116 6.49 2.89 9.52
C LEU A 116 7.34 2.60 10.75
N VAL A 117 7.53 1.32 11.03
CA VAL A 117 8.39 0.85 12.13
C VAL A 117 9.35 -0.21 11.60
N LYS A 118 10.62 -0.10 12.02
CA LYS A 118 11.66 -1.10 11.78
C LYS A 118 11.64 -2.10 12.95
N THR A 119 11.33 -3.36 12.66
CA THR A 119 11.36 -4.44 13.66
C THR A 119 12.17 -5.61 13.13
N GLY A 120 13.17 -6.06 13.89
CA GLY A 120 14.07 -7.14 13.47
C GLY A 120 14.79 -6.83 12.15
N GLY A 121 15.17 -5.56 11.93
CA GLY A 121 15.83 -5.10 10.70
C GLY A 121 14.93 -4.94 9.48
N LYS A 122 13.60 -5.11 9.62
CA LYS A 122 12.64 -4.97 8.52
C LYS A 122 11.66 -3.83 8.77
N TRP A 123 11.52 -2.95 7.78
CA TRP A 123 10.49 -1.91 7.77
C TRP A 123 9.13 -2.50 7.42
N ARG A 124 8.11 -2.06 8.14
CA ARG A 124 6.71 -2.40 7.92
C ARG A 124 5.81 -1.19 8.14
N PHE A 125 4.64 -1.20 7.54
CA PHE A 125 3.60 -0.23 7.81
C PHE A 125 2.99 -0.48 9.19
N GLN A 126 3.04 0.53 10.05
CA GLN A 126 2.21 0.59 11.26
C GLN A 126 0.85 1.19 10.92
N ARG A 127 0.84 2.23 10.07
CA ARG A 127 -0.38 2.88 9.61
C ARG A 127 -0.20 3.31 8.16
N ARG A 128 -1.16 2.98 7.30
CA ARG A 128 -1.18 3.40 5.90
C ARG A 128 -2.52 4.01 5.54
N VAL A 129 -2.55 5.29 5.21
CA VAL A 129 -3.78 5.99 4.84
C VAL A 129 -3.75 6.39 3.38
N VAL A 130 -4.88 6.30 2.71
CA VAL A 130 -5.11 6.90 1.40
C VAL A 130 -5.88 8.21 1.57
N ILE A 131 -5.33 9.29 1.03
CA ILE A 131 -6.04 10.54 0.85
C ILE A 131 -6.30 10.69 -0.64
N LEU A 132 -7.57 10.73 -1.05
CA LEU A 132 -7.97 10.91 -2.44
C LEU A 132 -8.29 12.38 -2.72
N ASP A 133 -8.05 12.81 -3.95
CA ASP A 133 -8.32 14.19 -4.38
C ASP A 133 -9.82 14.46 -4.57
N HIS A 134 -10.62 13.41 -4.73
CA HIS A 134 -12.08 13.45 -4.71
C HIS A 134 -12.68 12.09 -4.32
N ASP A 135 -13.96 12.07 -3.99
CA ASP A 135 -14.69 10.86 -3.62
C ASP A 135 -14.75 9.86 -4.79
N ILE A 136 -14.71 8.56 -4.46
CA ILE A 136 -14.90 7.47 -5.40
C ILE A 136 -15.72 6.34 -4.80
N THR A 137 -16.33 5.55 -5.68
CA THR A 137 -16.80 4.21 -5.38
C THR A 137 -16.01 3.22 -6.23
N LEU A 138 -15.51 2.14 -5.61
CA LEU A 138 -14.79 1.09 -6.32
C LEU A 138 -15.68 -0.13 -6.46
N ASP A 139 -16.41 -0.20 -7.56
CA ASP A 139 -17.37 -1.27 -7.79
C ASP A 139 -16.70 -2.63 -7.97
N GLY A 140 -17.21 -3.63 -7.25
CA GLY A 140 -16.81 -5.04 -7.40
C GLY A 140 -15.64 -5.49 -6.54
N ILE A 141 -15.14 -4.64 -5.64
CA ILE A 141 -14.19 -4.99 -4.58
C ILE A 141 -14.91 -5.20 -3.26
#